data_AF-A0A5D0T5Y4-F1
#
_entry.id   AF-A0A5D0T5Y4-F1
#
_cell.length_a   1.000
_cell.length_b   1.000
_cell.length_c   1.000
_cell.angle_alpha   90.00
_cell.angle_beta   90.00
_cell.angle_gamma   90.00
#
_symmetry.space_group_name_H-M   'P 1'
#
loop_
_entity.id
_entity.type
_entity.pdbx_description
1 polymer ?
#
loop_
_entity_poly.entity_id
_entity_poly.type
_entity_poly.pdbx_seq_one_letter_code
_entity_poly.pdbx_strand_id
1 'polypeptide(L)'
;MDALRALAARLDEATAALTTLSHTVTANDPPQAAFGADAPGRPGEIGRALHRQWTAATDSRSREARVAAGRLTAAASAVREAADHYVDVDRGVRRRLAGEA
;
A
#
# COMPACT_ATOMS: atom_id res chain seq x y z
N MET A 1 19.75 13.20 10.13
CA MET A 1 18.42 12.66 10.51
C MET A 1 17.33 12.97 9.48
N ASP A 2 17.40 14.12 8.83
CA ASP A 2 16.38 14.56 7.87
C ASP A 2 16.19 13.59 6.68
N ALA A 3 17.26 12.91 6.24
CA ALA A 3 17.16 11.88 5.21
C ALA A 3 16.27 10.68 5.62
N LEU A 4 16.37 10.21 6.86
CA LEU A 4 15.51 9.12 7.36
C LEU A 4 14.05 9.58 7.51
N ARG A 5 13.85 10.81 7.99
CA ARG A 5 12.51 11.41 8.09
C ARG A 5 11.87 11.60 6.72
N ALA A 6 12.65 12.07 5.74
CA ALA A 6 12.21 12.22 4.35
C ALA A 6 11.87 10.85 3.71
N LEU A 7 12.66 9.82 4.00
CA LEU A 7 12.37 8.46 3.55
C LEU A 7 11.05 7.94 4.16
N ALA A 8 10.85 8.09 5.47
CA ALA A 8 9.61 7.70 6.12
C ALA A 8 8.38 8.41 5.51
N ALA A 9 8.48 9.72 5.24
CA ALA A 9 7.41 10.48 4.58
C ALA A 9 7.09 9.96 3.17
N ARG A 10 8.11 9.61 2.37
CA ARG A 10 7.90 9.00 1.04
C ARG A 10 7.25 7.62 1.12
N LEU A 11 7.56 6.84 2.15
CA LEU A 11 6.92 5.55 2.39
C LEU A 11 5.44 5.72 2.81
N ASP A 12 5.13 6.75 3.59
CA ASP A 12 3.74 7.08 3.94
C ASP A 12 2.94 7.54 2.70
N GLU A 13 3.55 8.35 1.82
CA GLU A 13 2.92 8.75 0.54
C GLU A 13 2.63 7.54 -0.36
N ALA A 14 3.61 6.63 -0.49
CA ALA A 14 3.44 5.39 -1.25
C ALA A 14 2.36 4.48 -0.62
N THR A 15 2.29 4.43 0.72
CA THR A 15 1.23 3.72 1.45
C THR A 15 -0.15 4.30 1.12
N ALA A 16 -0.29 5.63 1.14
CA ALA A 16 -1.54 6.31 0.82
C ALA A 16 -1.98 6.04 -0.63
N ALA A 17 -1.05 6.07 -1.57
CA ALA A 17 -1.31 5.73 -2.97
C ALA A 17 -1.78 4.28 -3.14
N LEU A 18 -1.12 3.30 -2.52
CA LEU A 18 -1.52 1.89 -2.59
C LEU A 18 -2.85 1.62 -1.88
N THR A 19 -3.11 2.30 -0.77
CA THR A 19 -4.39 2.22 -0.05
C THR A 19 -5.51 2.73 -0.95
N THR A 20 -5.32 3.89 -1.58
CA THR A 20 -6.26 4.47 -2.54
C THR A 20 -6.50 3.50 -3.71
N LEU A 21 -5.43 2.97 -4.32
CA LEU A 21 -5.52 2.00 -5.41
C LEU A 21 -6.30 0.75 -5.01
N SER A 22 -6.11 0.26 -3.78
CA SER A 22 -6.83 -0.92 -3.29
C SER A 22 -8.34 -0.71 -3.24
N HIS A 23 -8.80 0.53 -3.05
CA HIS A 23 -10.23 0.86 -3.04
C HIS A 23 -10.74 1.18 -4.44
N THR A 24 -9.96 1.88 -5.26
CA THR A 24 -10.42 2.35 -6.58
C THR A 24 -10.41 1.25 -7.65
N VAL A 25 -9.56 0.23 -7.52
CA VAL A 25 -9.45 -0.85 -8.52
C VAL A 25 -10.74 -1.66 -8.63
N THR A 26 -11.45 -1.88 -7.52
CA THR A 26 -12.74 -2.61 -7.52
C THR A 26 -13.93 -1.68 -7.68
N ALA A 27 -13.82 -0.40 -7.30
CA ALA A 27 -14.92 0.56 -7.38
C ALA A 27 -15.34 0.88 -8.83
N ASN A 28 -14.43 0.69 -9.78
CA ASN A 28 -14.65 0.96 -11.20
C ASN A 28 -14.80 -0.34 -12.03
N ASP A 29 -15.12 -1.47 -11.39
CA ASP A 29 -15.30 -2.73 -12.09
C ASP A 29 -16.47 -2.63 -13.08
N PRO A 30 -16.28 -3.02 -14.36
CA PRO A 30 -17.35 -2.99 -15.34
C PRO A 30 -18.47 -3.96 -14.95
N PRO A 31 -19.75 -3.61 -15.19
CA PRO A 31 -20.85 -4.53 -14.92
C PRO A 31 -20.76 -5.77 -15.82
N GLN A 32 -21.35 -6.90 -15.38
CA GLN A 32 -21.37 -8.15 -16.16
C GLN A 32 -21.88 -7.97 -17.61
N ALA A 33 -22.79 -7.02 -17.83
CA ALA A 33 -23.34 -6.70 -19.15
C ALA A 33 -22.25 -6.21 -20.13
N ALA A 34 -21.22 -5.50 -19.63
CA ALA A 34 -20.08 -5.06 -20.44
C ALA A 34 -19.23 -6.25 -20.97
N PHE A 35 -19.38 -7.43 -20.37
CA PHE A 35 -18.76 -8.67 -20.83
C PHE A 35 -19.69 -9.50 -21.73
N GLY A 36 -20.88 -9.00 -22.08
CA GLY A 36 -21.86 -9.74 -22.89
C GLY A 36 -22.55 -10.88 -22.13
N ALA A 37 -22.56 -10.83 -20.79
CA ALA A 37 -23.17 -11.86 -19.93
C ALA A 37 -24.67 -12.10 -20.20
N ASP A 38 -25.35 -11.11 -20.77
CA ASP A 38 -26.79 -11.16 -21.09
C ASP A 38 -27.07 -11.77 -22.48
N ALA A 39 -26.04 -12.09 -23.27
CA ALA A 39 -26.22 -12.74 -24.55
C ALA A 39 -26.76 -14.19 -24.39
N PRO A 40 -27.59 -14.68 -25.33
CA PRO A 40 -28.12 -16.04 -25.25
C PRO A 40 -27.03 -17.09 -25.53
N GLY A 41 -27.20 -18.27 -24.95
CA GLY A 41 -26.37 -19.45 -25.23
C GLY A 41 -24.89 -19.28 -24.84
N ARG A 42 -24.00 -19.80 -25.68
CA ARG A 42 -22.55 -19.87 -25.42
C ARG A 42 -21.88 -18.51 -25.21
N PRO A 43 -22.18 -17.46 -25.99
CA PRO A 43 -21.63 -16.12 -25.74
C PRO A 43 -21.92 -15.59 -24.32
N GLY A 44 -23.14 -15.76 -23.80
CA GLY A 44 -23.46 -15.34 -22.43
C GLY A 44 -22.76 -16.14 -21.36
N GLU A 45 -22.56 -17.45 -21.58
CA GLU A 45 -21.75 -18.29 -20.69
C GLU A 45 -20.30 -17.80 -20.62
N ILE A 46 -19.71 -17.47 -21.78
CA ILE A 46 -18.36 -16.91 -21.87
C ILE A 46 -18.30 -15.55 -21.18
N GLY A 47 -19.27 -14.66 -21.42
CA GLY A 47 -19.34 -13.34 -20.79
C GLY A 47 -19.41 -13.42 -19.26
N ARG A 48 -20.24 -14.32 -18.72
CA ARG A 48 -20.31 -14.58 -17.27
C ARG A 48 -19.00 -15.15 -16.72
N ALA A 49 -18.34 -16.05 -17.46
CA ALA A 49 -17.05 -16.60 -17.06
C ALA A 49 -15.96 -15.53 -17.03
N LEU A 50 -15.92 -14.67 -18.05
CA LEU A 50 -14.97 -13.57 -18.15
C LEU A 50 -15.19 -12.53 -17.05
N HIS A 51 -16.44 -12.15 -16.77
CA HIS A 51 -16.76 -11.26 -15.65
C HIS A 51 -16.29 -11.86 -14.31
N ARG A 52 -16.53 -13.15 -14.05
CA ARG A 52 -16.03 -13.80 -12.82
C ARG A 52 -14.51 -13.77 -12.73
N GLN A 53 -13.80 -14.01 -13.84
CA GLN A 53 -12.34 -13.94 -13.87
C GLN A 53 -11.84 -12.52 -13.62
N TRP A 54 -12.50 -11.52 -14.22
CA TRP A 54 -12.20 -10.11 -13.99
C TRP A 54 -12.34 -9.74 -12.52
N THR A 55 -13.51 -10.00 -11.91
CA THR A 55 -13.76 -9.69 -10.50
C THR A 55 -12.76 -10.39 -9.58
N ALA A 56 -12.45 -11.66 -9.84
CA ALA A 56 -11.46 -12.39 -9.04
C ALA A 56 -10.05 -11.77 -9.16
N ALA A 57 -9.67 -11.33 -10.35
CA ALA A 57 -8.37 -10.70 -10.59
C ALA A 57 -8.27 -9.31 -9.95
N THR A 58 -9.29 -8.46 -10.08
CA THR A 58 -9.30 -7.11 -9.48
C THR A 58 -9.36 -7.15 -7.96
N ASP A 59 -10.12 -8.10 -7.39
CA ASP A 59 -10.16 -8.36 -5.96
C ASP A 59 -8.82 -8.90 -5.43
N SER A 60 -8.16 -9.81 -6.16
CA SER A 60 -6.78 -10.23 -5.83
C SER A 60 -5.82 -9.05 -5.84
N ARG A 61 -5.89 -8.19 -6.87
CA ARG A 61 -5.04 -7.01 -6.99
C ARG A 61 -5.28 -5.99 -5.88
N SER A 62 -6.54 -5.82 -5.48
CA SER A 62 -6.95 -5.01 -4.34
C SER A 62 -6.31 -5.51 -3.03
N ARG A 63 -6.36 -6.83 -2.78
CA ARG A 63 -5.69 -7.44 -1.62
C ARG A 63 -4.17 -7.27 -1.66
N GLU A 64 -3.54 -7.51 -2.80
CA GLU A 64 -2.09 -7.31 -2.98
C GLU A 64 -1.68 -5.87 -2.63
N ALA A 65 -2.43 -4.88 -3.12
CA ALA A 65 -2.18 -3.48 -2.81
C ALA A 65 -2.29 -3.18 -1.30
N ARG A 66 -3.27 -3.77 -0.60
CA ARG A 66 -3.39 -3.63 0.87
C ARG A 66 -2.21 -4.26 1.62
N VAL A 67 -1.80 -5.46 1.21
CA VAL A 67 -0.64 -6.13 1.82
C VAL A 67 0.64 -5.32 1.60
N ALA A 68 0.84 -4.79 0.40
CA ALA A 68 1.98 -3.94 0.09
C ALA A 68 1.95 -2.62 0.91
N ALA A 69 0.80 -1.96 1.03
CA ALA A 69 0.62 -0.78 1.87
C ALA A 69 0.99 -1.07 3.33
N GLY A 70 0.51 -2.18 3.90
CA GLY A 70 0.85 -2.58 5.27
C GLY A 70 2.35 -2.80 5.48
N ARG A 71 3.05 -3.40 4.50
CA ARG A 71 4.51 -3.56 4.55
C ARG A 71 5.24 -2.21 4.51
N LEU A 72 4.78 -1.26 3.69
CA LEU A 72 5.36 0.07 3.63
C LEU A 72 5.12 0.87 4.92
N THR A 73 3.95 0.72 5.54
CA THR A 73 3.66 1.32 6.86
C THR A 73 4.63 0.79 7.92
N ALA A 74 4.83 -0.52 7.98
CA ALA A 74 5.78 -1.14 8.91
C ALA A 74 7.22 -0.63 8.68
N ALA A 75 7.63 -0.51 7.42
CA ALA A 75 8.94 0.04 7.07
C ALA A 75 9.08 1.51 7.47
N ALA A 76 8.06 2.34 7.24
CA ALA A 76 8.06 3.75 7.63
C ALA A 76 8.21 3.92 9.15
N SER A 77 7.52 3.09 9.94
CA SER A 77 7.64 3.07 11.41
C SER A 77 9.05 2.66 11.85
N ALA A 78 9.62 1.58 11.30
CA ALA A 78 10.98 1.17 11.64
C ALA A 78 12.03 2.24 11.29
N VAL A 79 11.84 2.98 10.19
CA VAL A 79 12.73 4.09 9.81
C VAL A 79 12.62 5.26 10.81
N ARG A 80 11.41 5.57 11.29
CA ARG A 80 11.20 6.59 12.34
C ARG A 80 11.87 6.19 13.66
N GLU A 81 11.66 4.94 14.10
CA GLU A 81 12.27 4.41 15.32
C GLU A 81 13.81 4.46 15.25
N ALA A 82 14.39 4.03 14.12
CA ALA A 82 15.83 4.13 13.89
C ALA A 82 16.28 5.60 13.95
N ALA A 83 15.50 6.52 13.37
CA ALA A 83 15.83 7.92 13.40
C ALA A 83 15.86 8.48 14.83
N ASP A 84 14.86 8.16 15.63
CA ASP A 84 14.77 8.63 17.01
C ASP A 84 15.91 8.06 17.86
N HIS A 85 16.26 6.78 17.68
CA HIS A 85 17.41 6.17 18.35
C HIS A 85 18.72 6.89 18.03
N TYR A 86 18.99 7.24 16.77
CA TYR A 86 20.21 7.98 16.43
C TYR A 86 20.24 9.35 17.09
N VAL A 87 19.11 10.07 17.14
CA VAL A 87 19.02 11.37 17.83
C VAL A 87 19.33 11.23 19.31
N ASP A 88 18.82 10.19 19.97
CA ASP A 88 19.04 9.99 21.40
C ASP A 88 20.48 9.61 21.72
N VAL A 89 21.12 8.79 20.89
CA VAL A 89 22.56 8.50 20.99
C VAL A 89 23.38 9.77 20.82
N ASP A 90 23.10 10.58 19.79
CA ASP A 90 23.80 11.85 19.56
C ASP A 90 23.66 12.81 20.74
N ARG A 91 22.46 12.92 21.32
CA ARG A 91 22.23 13.74 22.52
C ARG A 91 23.01 13.19 23.72
N GLY A 92 23.03 11.87 23.93
CA GLY A 92 23.77 11.23 25.01
C GLY A 92 25.27 11.49 24.92
N VAL A 93 25.84 11.35 23.72
CA VAL A 93 27.26 11.64 23.47
C VAL A 93 27.56 13.13 23.70
N ARG A 94 26.71 14.05 23.24
CA ARG A 94 26.91 15.50 23.46
C ARG A 94 26.90 15.87 24.94
N ARG A 95 25.98 15.34 25.74
CA ARG A 95 25.95 15.57 27.20
C ARG A 95 27.24 15.08 27.87
N ARG A 96 27.68 13.87 27.52
CA ARG A 96 28.93 13.30 28.04
C ARG A 96 30.16 14.13 27.66
N LEU A 97 30.22 14.65 26.43
CA LEU A 97 31.31 15.52 25.99
C LEU A 97 31.27 16.90 26.67
N ALA A 98 30.08 17.40 27.02
CA ALA A 98 29.91 18.64 27.78
C ALA A 98 30.25 18.50 29.28
N GLY A 99 30.55 17.28 29.75
CA GLY A 99 30.80 17.01 31.17
C GLY A 99 29.53 16.94 32.03
N GLU A 100 28.36 16.91 31.40
CA GLU A 100 27.08 16.67 32.04
C GLU A 100 26.89 15.15 32.16
N ALA A 101 27.20 14.60 33.34
CA ALA A 101 26.99 13.19 33.68
C ALA A 101 25.58 12.96 34.22
#